data_AF-A0A355BLG2-F1
#
_entry.id   AF-A0A355BLG2-F1
#
_cell.length_a   1.000
_cell.length_b   1.000
_cell.length_c   1.000
_cell.angle_alpha   90.00
_cell.angle_beta   90.00
_cell.angle_gamma   90.00
#
_symmetry.space_group_name_H-M   'P 1'
#
loop_
_entity.id
_entity.type
_entity.pdbx_description
1 polymer ?
#
loop_
_entity_poly.entity_id
_entity_poly.type
_entity_poly.pdbx_seq_one_letter_code
_entity_poly.pdbx_strand_id
1 'polypeptide(L)'
;MLFQLVAQSGAHTVAVVGLAKNAGKTVALNSLVAQAAHAQVTLGLTSLGYDGEPVDRLTRQAKPRIFAPAGTIIATAAGILERASASLELLRITAHSTVLGPVVLARVREPGTVELAGPAALADLQQVAEAMLAYGAAQVIIDGALNRVGAAAPRVSQATILATGASVAASSVQVIARTLHAVGLLTAKP
;
A
#
# COMPACT_ATOMS: atom_id res chain seq x y z
N MET A 1 5.79 5.80 17.45
CA MET A 1 6.25 5.44 16.08
C MET A 1 5.06 5.36 15.13
N LEU A 2 5.26 5.47 13.81
CA LEU A 2 4.16 5.57 12.83
C LEU A 2 3.17 4.38 12.91
N PHE A 3 3.66 3.15 13.04
CA PHE A 3 2.83 1.97 13.19
C PHE A 3 1.99 1.98 14.47
N GLN A 4 2.48 2.56 15.57
CA GLN A 4 1.69 2.68 16.80
C GLN A 4 0.48 3.60 16.61
N LEU A 5 0.63 4.70 15.85
CA LEU A 5 -0.50 5.58 15.52
C LEU A 5 -1.55 4.84 14.68
N VAL A 6 -1.09 4.01 13.74
CA VAL A 6 -1.97 3.16 12.93
C VAL A 6 -2.68 2.12 13.80
N ALA A 7 -1.97 1.43 14.69
CA ALA A 7 -2.55 0.46 15.60
C ALA A 7 -3.58 1.11 16.55
N GLN A 8 -3.26 2.27 17.11
CA GLN A 8 -4.14 3.02 18.02
C GLN A 8 -5.39 3.59 17.33
N SER A 9 -5.35 3.78 16.01
CA SER A 9 -6.53 4.24 15.25
C SER A 9 -7.66 3.21 15.21
N GLY A 10 -7.37 1.93 15.50
CA GLY A 10 -8.33 0.83 15.36
C GLY A 10 -8.66 0.47 13.90
N ALA A 11 -8.04 1.12 12.91
CA ALA A 11 -8.27 0.83 11.50
C ALA A 11 -7.66 -0.54 11.11
N HIS A 12 -8.47 -1.39 10.49
CA HIS A 12 -8.05 -2.64 9.87
C HIS A 12 -7.51 -2.43 8.46
N THR A 13 -7.93 -1.37 7.77
CA THR A 13 -7.47 -1.04 6.41
C THR A 13 -6.94 0.39 6.35
N VAL A 14 -5.71 0.56 5.86
CA VAL A 14 -4.98 1.82 5.93
C VAL A 14 -4.39 2.13 4.56
N ALA A 15 -4.77 3.27 3.98
CA ALA A 15 -4.20 3.73 2.72
C ALA A 15 -2.95 4.58 2.94
N VAL A 16 -1.88 4.31 2.20
CA VAL A 16 -0.71 5.19 2.12
C VAL A 16 -0.79 5.98 0.82
N VAL A 17 -1.14 7.26 0.96
CA VAL A 17 -1.37 8.16 -0.17
C VAL A 17 -0.30 9.23 -0.21
N GLY A 18 -0.14 9.92 -1.33
CA GLY A 18 0.86 10.98 -1.40
C GLY A 18 0.63 11.95 -2.54
N LEU A 19 0.88 13.22 -2.26
CA LEU A 19 0.47 14.36 -3.10
C LEU A 19 1.34 14.59 -4.33
N ALA A 20 2.48 13.92 -4.40
CA ALA A 20 3.37 13.93 -5.56
C ALA A 20 4.12 12.60 -5.67
N LYS A 21 4.70 12.35 -6.86
CA LYS A 21 5.79 11.37 -6.99
C LYS A 21 6.92 11.75 -6.03
N ASN A 22 7.60 10.77 -5.45
CA ASN A 22 8.71 10.98 -4.51
C ASN A 22 8.36 11.74 -3.21
N ALA A 23 7.08 11.86 -2.85
CA ALA A 23 6.65 12.47 -1.58
C ALA A 23 6.91 11.59 -0.33
N GLY A 24 7.66 10.49 -0.46
CA GLY A 24 8.02 9.60 0.67
C GLY A 24 7.04 8.46 0.97
N LYS A 25 6.04 8.18 0.13
CA LYS A 25 5.06 7.07 0.34
C LYS A 25 5.73 5.73 0.62
N THR A 26 6.62 5.29 -0.27
CA THR A 26 7.27 3.98 -0.15
C THR A 26 8.20 3.92 1.06
N VAL A 27 8.80 5.06 1.45
CA VAL A 27 9.58 5.16 2.69
C VAL A 27 8.68 4.98 3.91
N ALA A 28 7.53 5.65 3.94
CA ALA A 28 6.54 5.50 5.01
C ALA A 28 6.01 4.06 5.09
N LEU A 29 5.71 3.43 3.94
CA LEU A 29 5.27 2.05 3.85
C LEU A 29 6.32 1.07 4.39
N ASN A 30 7.57 1.14 3.93
CA ASN A 30 8.64 0.29 4.45
C ASN A 30 8.88 0.52 5.95
N SER A 31 8.76 1.77 6.42
CA SER A 31 8.85 2.09 7.86
C SER A 31 7.72 1.45 8.67
N LEU A 32 6.48 1.47 8.17
CA LEU A 32 5.34 0.77 8.78
C LEU A 32 5.58 -0.73 8.87
N VAL A 33 6.01 -1.34 7.77
CA VAL A 33 6.27 -2.78 7.69
C VAL A 33 7.37 -3.19 8.67
N ALA A 34 8.47 -2.44 8.72
CA ALA A 34 9.57 -2.72 9.65
C ALA A 34 9.12 -2.58 11.12
N GLN A 35 8.33 -1.56 11.45
CA GLN A 35 7.83 -1.35 12.82
C GLN A 35 6.81 -2.42 13.22
N ALA A 36 5.92 -2.83 12.31
CA ALA A 36 4.97 -3.91 12.56
C ALA A 36 5.69 -5.25 12.77
N ALA A 37 6.73 -5.53 11.97
CA ALA A 37 7.56 -6.71 12.13
C ALA A 37 8.26 -6.75 13.50
N HIS A 38 8.81 -5.60 13.95
CA HIS A 38 9.41 -5.49 15.27
C HIS A 38 8.39 -5.71 16.39
N ALA A 39 7.14 -5.28 16.19
CA ALA A 39 6.02 -5.55 17.08
C ALA A 39 5.41 -6.95 16.91
N GLN A 40 5.99 -7.82 16.06
CA GLN A 40 5.50 -9.17 15.74
C GLN A 40 4.06 -9.18 15.20
N VAL A 41 3.65 -8.11 14.51
CA VAL A 41 2.33 -7.99 13.89
C VAL A 41 2.40 -8.38 12.43
N THR A 42 1.54 -9.31 12.03
CA THR A 42 1.38 -9.71 10.63
C THR A 42 0.56 -8.68 9.89
N LEU A 43 1.14 -8.10 8.83
CA LEU A 43 0.44 -7.18 7.94
C LEU A 43 -0.04 -7.87 6.66
N GLY A 44 -1.11 -7.31 6.10
CA GLY A 44 -1.49 -7.48 4.71
C GLY A 44 -0.94 -6.33 3.87
N LEU A 45 -0.30 -6.59 2.73
CA LEU A 45 0.20 -5.56 1.81
C LEU A 45 -0.42 -5.73 0.41
N THR A 46 -0.99 -4.65 -0.12
CA THR A 46 -1.50 -4.60 -1.50
C THR A 46 -1.41 -3.19 -2.07
N SER A 47 -1.84 -2.99 -3.33
CA SER A 47 -1.88 -1.69 -3.99
C SER A 47 -3.16 -1.50 -4.81
N LEU A 48 -3.52 -0.25 -5.12
CA LEU A 48 -4.59 0.04 -6.08
C LEU A 48 -4.03 0.02 -7.50
N GLY A 49 -4.22 -1.10 -8.19
CA GLY A 49 -3.78 -1.31 -9.57
C GLY A 49 -2.27 -1.46 -9.72
N TYR A 50 -1.83 -1.48 -10.98
CA TYR A 50 -0.42 -1.49 -11.36
C TYR A 50 -0.07 -0.15 -12.01
N ASP A 51 0.91 0.54 -11.45
CA ASP A 51 1.42 1.84 -11.95
C ASP A 51 2.24 1.70 -13.25
N GLY A 52 2.36 0.50 -13.83
CA GLY A 52 2.87 0.31 -15.18
C GLY A 52 4.38 0.44 -15.37
N GLU A 53 5.07 1.11 -14.46
CA GLU A 53 6.47 1.53 -14.64
C GLU A 53 7.44 0.71 -13.77
N PRO A 54 8.12 -0.32 -14.32
CA PRO A 54 9.20 -1.03 -13.63
C PRO A 54 10.41 -0.11 -13.34
N VAL A 55 10.52 0.97 -14.12
CA VAL A 55 11.49 2.04 -13.97
C VAL A 55 10.70 3.33 -13.88
N ASP A 56 10.83 4.07 -12.79
CA ASP A 56 10.23 5.40 -12.68
C ASP A 56 10.80 6.28 -13.80
N ARG A 57 9.97 6.64 -14.78
CA ARG A 57 10.42 7.40 -15.97
C ARG A 57 10.98 8.77 -15.62
N LEU A 58 10.67 9.30 -14.43
CA LEU A 58 11.17 10.59 -13.95
C LEU A 58 12.56 10.46 -13.33
N THR A 59 12.85 9.36 -12.63
CA THR A 59 14.12 9.20 -11.87
C THR A 59 15.09 8.21 -12.51
N ARG A 60 14.65 7.42 -13.50
CA ARG A 60 15.39 6.30 -14.12
C ARG A 60 15.88 5.24 -13.11
N GLN A 61 15.32 5.22 -11.91
CA GLN A 61 15.62 4.22 -10.89
C GLN A 61 14.57 3.11 -10.91
N ALA A 62 14.98 1.88 -10.60
CA ALA A 62 14.05 0.78 -10.36
C ALA A 62 13.07 1.21 -9.25
N LYS A 63 11.78 0.96 -9.45
CA LYS A 63 10.76 1.34 -8.46
C LYS A 63 11.13 0.69 -7.11
N PRO A 64 11.13 1.42 -5.98
CA PRO A 64 11.56 0.88 -4.71
C PRO A 64 10.66 -0.31 -4.33
N ARG A 65 11.27 -1.50 -4.25
CA ARG A 65 10.58 -2.73 -3.85
C ARG A 65 10.22 -2.66 -2.37
N ILE A 66 9.13 -3.30 -1.99
CA ILE A 66 8.67 -3.33 -0.60
C ILE A 66 9.33 -4.51 0.08
N PHE A 67 9.98 -4.27 1.22
CA PHE A 67 10.53 -5.37 2.01
C PHE A 67 9.40 -6.01 2.82
N ALA A 68 9.15 -7.30 2.58
CA ALA A 68 8.10 -8.07 3.21
C ALA A 68 8.72 -9.09 4.19
N PRO A 69 8.50 -8.93 5.51
CA PRO A 69 8.88 -9.89 6.54
C PRO A 69 8.13 -11.22 6.39
N ALA A 70 8.67 -12.29 6.98
CA ALA A 70 7.98 -13.57 7.09
C ALA A 70 6.61 -13.41 7.78
N GLY A 71 5.63 -14.18 7.33
CA GLY A 71 4.24 -14.12 7.82
C GLY A 71 3.37 -13.10 7.10
N THR A 72 3.95 -12.05 6.51
CA THR A 72 3.24 -11.01 5.73
C THR A 72 2.35 -11.66 4.67
N ILE A 73 1.12 -11.17 4.53
CA ILE A 73 0.19 -11.58 3.49
C ILE A 73 0.25 -10.54 2.40
N ILE A 74 0.53 -10.93 1.17
CA ILE A 74 0.54 -10.03 0.02
C ILE A 74 -0.66 -10.32 -0.88
N ALA A 75 -1.22 -9.27 -1.49
CA ALA A 75 -2.15 -9.40 -2.59
C ALA A 75 -1.61 -8.67 -3.82
N THR A 76 -1.26 -9.43 -4.85
CA THR A 76 -0.57 -8.94 -6.05
C THR A 76 -0.90 -9.79 -7.27
N ALA A 77 -0.66 -9.27 -8.47
CA ALA A 77 -0.89 -9.99 -9.71
C ALA A 77 0.10 -11.15 -9.89
N ALA A 78 -0.38 -12.30 -10.35
CA ALA A 78 0.43 -13.50 -10.55
C ALA A 78 1.62 -13.27 -11.49
N GLY A 79 1.47 -12.46 -12.54
CA GLY A 79 2.49 -12.22 -13.56
C GLY A 79 3.73 -11.46 -13.08
N ILE A 80 3.78 -11.01 -11.83
CA ILE A 80 4.96 -10.35 -11.24
C ILE A 80 5.52 -11.07 -10.01
N LEU A 81 4.98 -12.24 -9.64
CA LEU A 81 5.48 -12.99 -8.49
C LEU A 81 6.93 -13.43 -8.65
N GLU A 82 7.35 -13.79 -9.86
CA GLU A 82 8.73 -14.21 -10.16
C GLU A 82 9.78 -13.09 -9.96
N ARG A 83 9.33 -11.83 -9.84
CA ARG A 83 10.21 -10.69 -9.56
C ARG A 83 10.50 -10.52 -8.08
N ALA A 84 9.75 -11.21 -7.21
CA ALA A 84 9.96 -11.18 -5.79
C ALA A 84 11.25 -11.91 -5.43
N SER A 85 12.00 -11.37 -4.47
CA SER A 85 13.11 -12.10 -3.83
C SER A 85 12.65 -12.84 -2.58
N ALA A 86 11.42 -12.61 -2.12
CA ALA A 86 10.81 -13.33 -1.02
C ALA A 86 10.30 -14.70 -1.47
N SER A 87 10.38 -15.71 -0.59
CA SER A 87 9.71 -17.00 -0.83
C SER A 87 8.23 -16.87 -0.47
N LEU A 88 7.36 -17.27 -1.40
CA LEU A 88 5.91 -17.05 -1.31
C LEU A 88 5.15 -18.37 -1.35
N GLU A 89 4.27 -18.59 -0.37
CA GLU A 89 3.25 -19.64 -0.39
C GLU A 89 1.95 -19.07 -0.94
N LEU A 90 1.43 -19.64 -2.03
CA LEU A 90 0.11 -19.28 -2.55
C LEU A 90 -1.00 -19.71 -1.57
N LEU A 91 -1.81 -18.75 -1.12
CA LEU A 91 -2.97 -18.99 -0.26
C LEU A 91 -4.27 -19.12 -1.06
N ARG A 92 -4.43 -18.26 -2.09
CA ARG A 92 -5.66 -18.18 -2.89
C ARG A 92 -5.40 -17.49 -4.22
N ILE A 93 -6.02 -17.97 -5.28
CA ILE A 93 -6.25 -17.19 -6.51
C ILE A 93 -7.61 -16.52 -6.37
N THR A 94 -7.68 -15.20 -6.49
CA THR A 94 -8.94 -14.46 -6.36
C THR A 94 -9.72 -14.47 -7.68
N ALA A 95 -10.98 -14.02 -7.64
CA ALA A 95 -11.78 -13.83 -8.86
C ALA A 95 -11.38 -12.57 -9.65
N HIS A 96 -10.51 -11.72 -9.11
CA HIS A 96 -10.13 -10.44 -9.69
C HIS A 96 -8.87 -10.58 -10.54
N SER A 97 -8.78 -9.78 -11.60
CA SER A 97 -7.65 -9.78 -12.52
C SER A 97 -7.17 -8.39 -12.84
N THR A 98 -5.89 -8.31 -13.21
CA THR A 98 -5.24 -7.11 -13.73
C THR A 98 -4.71 -7.40 -15.13
N VAL A 99 -4.13 -6.38 -15.78
CA VAL A 99 -3.39 -6.57 -17.04
C VAL A 99 -2.17 -7.49 -16.90
N LEU A 100 -1.73 -7.75 -15.67
CA LEU A 100 -0.61 -8.65 -15.33
C LEU A 100 -1.10 -10.04 -14.87
N GLY A 101 -2.37 -10.36 -15.11
CA GLY A 101 -2.97 -11.65 -14.72
C GLY A 101 -3.79 -11.58 -13.44
N PRO A 102 -4.22 -12.75 -12.92
CA PRO A 102 -5.11 -12.83 -11.76
C PRO A 102 -4.43 -12.28 -10.51
N VAL A 103 -5.20 -11.62 -9.65
CA VAL A 103 -4.74 -11.21 -8.32
C VAL A 103 -4.74 -12.44 -7.43
N VAL A 104 -3.63 -12.67 -6.74
CA VAL A 104 -3.46 -13.79 -5.81
C VAL A 104 -3.16 -13.28 -4.41
N LEU A 105 -3.52 -14.08 -3.41
CA LEU A 105 -3.06 -13.93 -2.04
C LEU A 105 -1.93 -14.91 -1.79
N ALA A 106 -0.82 -14.42 -1.24
CA ALA A 106 0.31 -15.26 -0.87
C ALA A 106 0.85 -14.88 0.51
N ARG A 107 1.39 -15.85 1.24
CA ARG A 107 2.10 -15.64 2.50
C ARG A 107 3.60 -15.66 2.27
N VAL A 108 4.30 -14.71 2.83
CA VAL A 108 5.76 -14.70 2.84
C VAL A 108 6.27 -15.78 3.79
N ARG A 109 7.01 -16.75 3.26
CA ARG A 109 7.69 -17.80 4.03
C ARG A 109 9.09 -17.36 4.44
N GLU A 110 9.86 -16.84 3.48
CA GLU A 110 11.19 -16.27 3.74
C GLU A 110 11.16 -14.77 3.39
N PRO A 111 11.67 -13.90 4.28
CA PRO A 111 11.64 -12.46 4.05
C PRO A 111 12.36 -12.07 2.76
N GLY A 112 11.86 -11.03 2.10
CA GLY A 112 12.48 -10.52 0.90
C GLY A 112 11.71 -9.35 0.32
N THR A 113 12.03 -8.99 -0.91
CA THR A 113 11.38 -7.88 -1.60
C THR A 113 10.23 -8.38 -2.48
N VAL A 114 9.14 -7.61 -2.53
CA VAL A 114 7.97 -7.87 -3.36
C VAL A 114 7.58 -6.63 -4.16
N GLU A 115 6.91 -6.87 -5.30
CA GLU A 115 6.21 -5.85 -6.07
C GLU A 115 4.69 -6.02 -5.89
N LEU A 116 3.98 -4.91 -5.70
CA LEU A 116 2.53 -4.91 -5.51
C LEU A 116 1.80 -4.38 -6.75
N ALA A 117 1.00 -5.26 -7.35
CA ALA A 117 0.05 -4.97 -8.42
C ALA A 117 -1.33 -5.50 -8.00
N GLY A 118 -1.99 -4.80 -7.08
CA GLY A 118 -3.30 -5.22 -6.60
C GLY A 118 -4.44 -4.89 -7.58
N PRO A 119 -5.70 -5.11 -7.17
CA PRO A 119 -6.87 -4.88 -8.00
C PRO A 119 -6.98 -3.43 -8.48
N ALA A 120 -7.52 -3.22 -9.69
CA ALA A 120 -7.71 -1.88 -10.25
C ALA A 120 -8.99 -1.18 -9.78
N ALA A 121 -10.00 -1.94 -9.37
CA ALA A 121 -11.28 -1.44 -8.88
C ALA A 121 -11.33 -1.41 -7.35
N LEU A 122 -11.99 -0.39 -6.80
CA LEU A 122 -12.10 -0.19 -5.35
C LEU A 122 -12.91 -1.30 -4.66
N ALA A 123 -13.97 -1.78 -5.28
CA ALA A 123 -14.79 -2.87 -4.75
C ALA A 123 -13.99 -4.18 -4.65
N ASP A 124 -13.14 -4.46 -5.64
CA ASP A 124 -12.27 -5.63 -5.66
C ASP A 124 -11.17 -5.50 -4.60
N LEU A 125 -10.60 -4.30 -4.45
CA LEU A 125 -9.59 -4.02 -3.43
C LEU A 125 -10.16 -4.22 -2.01
N GLN A 126 -11.41 -3.82 -1.78
CA GLN A 126 -12.10 -4.07 -0.51
C GLN A 126 -12.24 -5.58 -0.23
N GLN A 127 -12.74 -6.36 -1.20
CA GLN A 127 -12.87 -7.82 -1.05
C GLN A 127 -11.53 -8.53 -0.82
N VAL A 128 -10.48 -8.07 -1.51
CA VAL A 128 -9.12 -8.57 -1.31
C VAL A 128 -8.62 -8.25 0.09
N ALA A 129 -8.81 -7.01 0.59
CA ALA A 129 -8.41 -6.64 1.94
C ALA A 129 -9.15 -7.47 3.00
N GLU A 130 -10.46 -7.65 2.86
CA GLU A 130 -11.26 -8.51 3.75
C GLU A 130 -10.74 -9.96 3.75
N ALA A 131 -10.41 -10.51 2.57
CA ALA A 131 -9.82 -11.84 2.48
C ALA A 131 -8.46 -11.91 3.17
N MET A 132 -7.59 -10.91 3.03
CA MET A 132 -6.29 -10.87 3.71
C MET A 132 -6.44 -10.88 5.24
N LEU A 133 -7.40 -10.12 5.78
CA LEU A 133 -7.75 -10.14 7.21
C LEU A 133 -8.21 -11.54 7.64
N ALA A 134 -9.06 -12.19 6.84
CA ALA A 134 -9.51 -13.56 7.11
C ALA A 134 -8.38 -14.61 7.08
N TYR A 135 -7.30 -14.34 6.33
CA TYR A 135 -6.08 -15.17 6.34
C TYR A 135 -5.09 -14.80 7.48
N GLY A 136 -5.47 -13.89 8.38
CA GLY A 136 -4.71 -13.59 9.59
C GLY A 136 -3.81 -12.35 9.52
N ALA A 137 -4.02 -11.45 8.55
CA ALA A 137 -3.46 -10.11 8.66
C ALA A 137 -4.18 -9.36 9.79
N ALA A 138 -3.41 -8.70 10.67
CA ALA A 138 -3.99 -7.84 11.71
C ALA A 138 -4.51 -6.52 11.11
N GLN A 139 -3.77 -5.97 10.14
CA GLN A 139 -4.09 -4.77 9.39
C GLN A 139 -3.62 -4.92 7.95
N VAL A 140 -4.35 -4.33 7.01
CA VAL A 140 -4.01 -4.27 5.58
C VAL A 140 -3.57 -2.87 5.21
N ILE A 141 -2.37 -2.76 4.66
CA ILE A 141 -1.79 -1.52 4.14
C ILE A 141 -1.90 -1.51 2.62
N ILE A 142 -2.46 -0.43 2.09
CA ILE A 142 -2.71 -0.23 0.67
C ILE A 142 -1.74 0.84 0.14
N ASP A 143 -0.78 0.43 -0.70
CA ASP A 143 0.17 1.31 -1.37
C ASP A 143 -0.41 1.94 -2.64
N GLY A 144 0.10 3.10 -3.03
CA GLY A 144 -0.05 3.58 -4.41
C GLY A 144 -1.34 4.33 -4.73
N ALA A 145 -1.96 5.02 -3.78
CA ALA A 145 -3.03 5.98 -4.10
C ALA A 145 -2.49 7.29 -4.72
N LEU A 146 -1.55 7.20 -5.66
CA LEU A 146 -1.10 8.35 -6.43
C LEU A 146 -2.28 8.82 -7.30
N ASN A 147 -2.79 10.02 -7.04
CA ASN A 147 -3.88 10.67 -7.78
C ASN A 147 -5.28 10.05 -7.67
N ARG A 148 -5.52 9.08 -6.78
CA ARG A 148 -6.86 8.50 -6.60
C ARG A 148 -7.25 8.56 -5.14
N VAL A 149 -7.95 9.64 -4.78
CA VAL A 149 -8.77 9.76 -3.56
C VAL A 149 -9.61 8.48 -3.32
N GLY A 150 -9.91 7.71 -4.37
CA GLY A 150 -10.61 6.43 -4.31
C GLY A 150 -10.05 5.39 -3.32
N ALA A 151 -8.73 5.18 -3.22
CA ALA A 151 -8.20 4.21 -2.23
C ALA A 151 -8.31 4.72 -0.79
N ALA A 152 -8.31 6.04 -0.61
CA ALA A 152 -8.60 6.71 0.65
C ALA A 152 -10.11 6.87 0.90
N ALA A 153 -10.96 6.35 0.00
CA ALA A 153 -12.41 6.42 0.21
C ALA A 153 -12.77 5.61 1.46
N PRO A 154 -13.70 6.09 2.31
CA PRO A 154 -14.08 5.42 3.55
C PRO A 154 -14.56 3.97 3.40
N ARG A 155 -15.00 3.58 2.18
CA ARG A 155 -15.41 2.21 1.85
C ARG A 155 -14.23 1.24 1.70
N VAL A 156 -13.02 1.74 1.46
CA VAL A 156 -11.83 0.93 1.14
C VAL A 156 -10.81 1.01 2.26
N SER A 157 -10.57 2.20 2.81
CA SER A 157 -9.69 2.39 3.95
C SER A 157 -10.39 3.14 5.07
N GLN A 158 -10.15 2.67 6.30
CA GLN A 158 -10.68 3.25 7.53
C GLN A 158 -9.76 4.37 8.06
N ALA A 159 -8.49 4.36 7.66
CA ALA A 159 -7.53 5.41 7.94
C ALA A 159 -6.65 5.70 6.73
N THR A 160 -6.10 6.91 6.68
CA THR A 160 -5.19 7.34 5.61
C THR A 160 -3.93 7.97 6.18
N ILE A 161 -2.77 7.55 5.66
CA ILE A 161 -1.48 8.20 5.86
C ILE A 161 -1.17 9.04 4.62
N LEU A 162 -1.08 10.35 4.81
CA LEU A 162 -0.76 11.30 3.74
C LEU A 162 0.73 11.65 3.74
N ALA A 163 1.46 11.14 2.75
CA ALA A 163 2.85 11.49 2.50
C ALA A 163 2.94 12.80 1.66
N THR A 164 3.62 13.81 2.21
CA THR A 164 3.83 15.13 1.60
C THR A 164 5.28 15.57 1.77
N GLY A 165 5.71 16.59 1.04
CA GLY A 165 7.07 17.12 1.15
C GLY A 165 7.42 18.10 0.03
N ALA A 166 8.71 18.40 -0.09
CA ALA A 166 9.24 19.38 -1.04
C ALA A 166 8.91 19.09 -2.52
N SER A 167 8.63 17.84 -2.88
CA SER A 167 8.23 17.46 -4.24
C SER A 167 6.80 17.88 -4.61
N VAL A 168 6.01 18.36 -3.66
CA VAL A 168 4.60 18.74 -3.86
C VAL A 168 4.44 20.10 -4.54
N ALA A 169 5.35 21.05 -4.26
CA ALA A 169 5.32 22.40 -4.84
C ALA A 169 6.68 23.11 -4.68
N ALA A 170 6.89 24.16 -5.47
CA ALA A 170 8.16 24.91 -5.48
C ALA A 170 8.39 25.77 -4.22
N SER A 171 7.34 26.08 -3.45
CA SER A 171 7.46 26.85 -2.20
C SER A 171 6.80 26.15 -1.03
N SER A 172 7.35 26.36 0.17
CA SER A 172 6.82 25.78 1.42
C SER A 172 5.36 26.18 1.66
N VAL A 173 5.00 27.44 1.37
CA VAL A 173 3.63 27.95 1.47
C VAL A 173 2.67 27.14 0.60
N GLN A 174 3.04 26.83 -0.64
CA GLN A 174 2.22 26.01 -1.54
C GLN A 174 2.16 24.54 -1.09
N VAL A 175 3.25 23.98 -0.56
CA VAL A 175 3.26 22.62 0.01
C VAL A 175 2.28 22.53 1.17
N ILE A 176 2.30 23.50 2.09
CA ILE A 176 1.38 23.57 3.24
C ILE A 176 -0.07 23.67 2.74
N ALA A 177 -0.36 24.62 1.84
CA ALA A 177 -1.71 24.83 1.32
C ALA A 177 -2.28 23.56 0.64
N ARG A 178 -1.48 22.90 -0.22
CA ARG A 178 -1.89 21.64 -0.88
C ARG A 178 -2.08 20.50 0.11
N THR A 179 -1.23 20.43 1.14
CA THR A 179 -1.34 19.42 2.20
C THR A 179 -2.61 19.60 3.00
N LEU A 180 -2.88 20.81 3.50
CA LEU A 180 -4.08 21.12 4.27
C LEU A 180 -5.35 20.88 3.45
N HIS A 181 -5.34 21.26 2.17
CA HIS A 181 -6.46 20.98 1.27
C HIS A 181 -6.73 19.48 1.15
N ALA A 182 -5.70 18.67 0.93
CA ALA A 182 -5.84 17.22 0.83
C ALA A 182 -6.29 16.59 2.16
N VAL A 183 -5.76 17.01 3.30
CA VAL A 183 -6.25 16.58 4.62
C VAL A 183 -7.74 16.89 4.75
N GLY A 184 -8.18 18.08 4.34
CA GLY A 184 -9.59 18.47 4.37
C GLY A 184 -10.50 17.59 3.48
N LEU A 185 -10.00 17.11 2.33
CA LEU A 185 -10.75 16.20 1.46
C LEU A 185 -10.84 14.77 2.01
N LEU A 186 -9.80 14.35 2.75
CA LEU A 186 -9.67 12.98 3.27
C LEU A 186 -10.27 12.81 4.67
N THR A 187 -10.51 13.91 5.38
CA THR A 187 -11.14 13.90 6.69
C THR A 187 -12.65 13.91 6.50
N ALA A 188 -13.33 12.84 6.91
CA ALA A 188 -14.79 12.84 6.96
C ALA A 188 -15.27 13.98 7.88
N LYS A 189 -16.27 14.76 7.45
CA LYS A 189 -16.94 15.69 8.36
C LYS A 189 -17.72 14.85 9.40
N PRO A 190 -17.68 15.25 10.68
CA PRO A 190 -18.37 14.54 11.76
C PRO A 190 -19.89 14.50 11.53
#